data_AF-A0A9E0GI89-F1
#
_entry.id   AF-A0A9E0GI89-F1
#
_cell.length_a   1.000
_cell.length_b   1.000
_cell.length_c   1.000
_cell.angle_alpha   90.00
_cell.angle_beta   90.00
_cell.angle_gamma   90.00
#
_symmetry.space_group_name_H-M   'P 1'
#
loop_
_entity.id
_entity.type
_entity.pdbx_description
1 polymer ?
#
loop_
_entity_poly.entity_id
_entity_poly.type
_entity_poly.pdbx_seq_one_letter_code
_entity_poly.pdbx_strand_id
1 'polypeptide(L)' 'MIADTQAMEKIVVMVQELSPEYRLRIIHRITETLLPSHDVAEPKPLQFGKYRGSRMSTIEDFSIAEWWPTDGELNGA' A
#
# COMPACT_ATOMS: atom_id res chain seq x y z
N MET A 1 24.71 4.91 -17.61
CA MET A 1 24.62 3.44 -17.59
C MET A 1 25.87 2.76 -17.07
N ILE A 2 27.06 2.85 -17.69
CA ILE A 2 28.30 2.20 -17.15
C ILE A 2 28.81 2.87 -15.85
N ALA A 3 28.65 4.19 -15.72
CA ALA A 3 29.03 4.91 -14.50
C ALA A 3 28.16 4.52 -13.29
N ASP A 4 26.88 4.21 -13.52
CA ASP A 4 25.92 3.86 -12.47
C ASP A 4 26.20 2.46 -11.92
N THR A 5 26.60 1.52 -12.78
CA THR A 5 26.99 0.17 -12.36
C THR A 5 28.28 0.16 -11.54
N GLN A 6 29.28 0.96 -11.95
CA GLN A 6 30.53 1.06 -11.18
C GLN A 6 30.33 1.76 -9.82
N ALA A 7 29.43 2.74 -9.75
CA ALA A 7 29.05 3.37 -8.49
C ALA A 7 28.33 2.39 -7.58
N MET A 8 27.42 1.57 -8.13
CA MET A 8 26.70 0.55 -7.37
C MET A 8 27.64 -0.50 -6.76
N GLU A 9 28.61 -1.01 -7.53
CA GLU A 9 29.58 -1.99 -7.02
C GLU A 9 30.39 -1.46 -5.84
N LYS A 10 30.82 -0.19 -5.89
CA LYS A 10 31.52 0.45 -4.77
C LYS A 10 30.65 0.52 -3.51
N ILE A 11 29.36 0.83 -3.68
CA ILE A 11 28.40 0.87 -2.55
C ILE A 11 28.24 -0.52 -1.94
N VAL A 12 28.14 -1.57 -2.75
CA VAL A 12 28.02 -2.95 -2.25
C VAL A 12 29.24 -3.34 -1.42
N VAL A 13 30.45 -3.04 -1.90
CA VAL A 13 31.70 -3.32 -1.15
C VAL A 13 31.70 -2.58 0.19
N MET A 14 31.34 -1.29 0.21
CA MET A 14 31.27 -0.51 1.45
C MET A 14 30.25 -1.11 2.44
N VAL A 15 29.09 -1.58 1.97
CA VAL A 15 28.07 -2.22 2.83
C VAL A 15 28.57 -3.56 3.40
N GLN A 16 29.37 -4.31 2.64
CA GLN A 16 29.95 -5.57 3.09
C GLN A 16 31.02 -5.40 4.18
N GLU A 17 31.61 -4.22 4.33
CA GLU A 17 32.57 -3.92 5.40
C GLU A 17 31.90 -3.49 6.71
N LEU A 18 30.61 -3.14 6.66
CA LEU A 18 29.85 -2.73 7.85
C LEU A 18 29.55 -3.91 8.77
N SER A 19 29.39 -3.62 10.06
CA SER A 19 28.87 -4.61 11.02
C SER A 19 27.41 -4.99 10.70
N PRO A 20 26.94 -6.17 11.17
CA PRO A 20 25.58 -6.63 10.91
C PRO A 20 24.49 -5.61 11.29
N GLU A 21 24.67 -4.89 12.38
CA GLU A 21 23.71 -3.91 12.89
C GLU A 21 23.53 -2.74 11.91
N TYR A 22 24.62 -2.26 11.33
CA TYR A 22 24.57 -1.18 10.34
C TYR A 22 23.97 -1.64 9.00
N ARG A 23 24.23 -2.89 8.59
CA ARG A 23 23.59 -3.45 7.39
C ARG A 23 22.07 -3.51 7.54
N LEU A 24 21.58 -3.93 8.70
CA LEU A 24 20.14 -3.95 9.00
C LEU A 24 19.52 -2.55 8.96
N ARG A 25 20.21 -1.54 9.50
CA ARG A 25 19.75 -0.14 9.42
C ARG A 25 19.64 0.36 7.98
N ILE A 26 20.60 0.00 7.13
CA ILE A 26 20.57 0.36 5.71
C ILE A 26 19.38 -0.29 5.01
N ILE A 27 19.14 -1.59 5.24
CA ILE A 27 17.98 -2.29 4.69
C ILE A 27 16.68 -1.58 5.11
N HIS A 28 16.53 -1.25 6.38
CA HIS A 28 15.36 -0.53 6.89
C HIS A 28 15.14 0.81 6.17
N ARG A 29 16.19 1.62 6.03
CA ARG A 29 16.10 2.90 5.31
C ARG A 29 15.73 2.72 3.84
N ILE A 30 16.30 1.72 3.17
CA ILE A 30 15.96 1.42 1.78
C ILE A 30 14.48 1.04 1.69
N THR A 31 13.97 0.19 2.59
CA THR A 31 12.56 -0.20 2.59
C THR A 31 11.61 0.97 2.83
N GLU A 32 11.98 1.95 3.68
CA GLU A 32 11.20 3.19 3.87
C GLU A 32 11.09 4.01 2.58
N THR A 33 12.12 4.00 1.72
CA THR A 33 12.14 4.78 0.48
C THR A 33 11.57 4.06 -0.74
N LEU A 34 11.57 2.72 -0.73
CA LEU A 34 11.05 1.89 -1.81
C LEU A 34 9.55 1.70 -1.73
N LEU A 35 9.00 1.74 -0.52
CA LEU A 35 7.56 1.83 -0.36
C LEU A 35 7.20 3.29 -0.66
N PRO A 36 6.40 3.59 -1.69
CA PRO A 36 5.79 4.92 -1.77
C PRO A 36 5.12 5.11 -0.43
N SER A 37 5.42 6.24 0.25
CA SER A 37 4.66 6.67 1.41
C SER A 37 3.22 6.35 1.06
N HIS A 38 2.62 5.38 1.74
CA HIS A 38 1.19 5.19 1.61
C HIS A 38 0.67 6.53 2.15
N ASP A 39 0.39 7.46 1.24
CA ASP A 39 -0.88 8.14 1.25
C ASP A 39 -1.84 7.00 1.51
N VAL A 40 -2.15 6.82 2.80
CA VAL A 40 -3.28 6.06 3.26
C VAL A 40 -4.40 6.79 2.54
N ALA A 41 -4.71 6.32 1.34
CA ALA A 41 -5.82 6.81 0.59
C ALA A 41 -6.95 6.56 1.56
N GLU A 42 -7.42 7.63 2.20
CA GLU A 42 -8.55 7.55 3.11
C GLU A 42 -9.56 6.66 2.40
N PRO A 43 -10.09 5.62 3.08
CA PRO A 43 -10.97 4.67 2.43
C PRO A 43 -12.08 5.46 1.76
N LYS A 44 -11.98 5.66 0.44
CA LYS A 44 -12.94 6.49 -0.29
C LYS A 44 -14.19 5.64 -0.34
N PRO A 45 -15.28 6.05 0.34
CA PRO A 45 -16.51 5.28 0.26
C PRO A 45 -16.90 5.16 -1.22
N LEU A 46 -17.38 3.98 -1.59
CA LEU A 46 -17.93 3.77 -2.92
C LEU A 46 -19.07 4.79 -3.11
N GLN A 47 -18.88 5.72 -4.04
CA GLN A 47 -19.90 6.72 -4.35
C GLN A 47 -20.91 6.12 -5.32
N PHE A 48 -22.17 6.06 -4.89
CA PHE A 48 -23.28 5.57 -5.71
C PHE A 48 -23.30 6.29 -7.07
N GLY A 49 -23.34 5.52 -8.16
CA GLY A 49 -23.41 6.06 -9.53
C GLY A 49 -22.10 6.52 -10.16
N LYS A 50 -20.96 6.51 -9.44
CA LYS A 50 -19.66 6.94 -9.98
C LYS A 50 -19.08 6.01 -11.05
N TYR A 51 -19.40 4.72 -10.98
CA TYR A 51 -18.93 3.69 -11.90
C TYR A 51 -20.12 3.11 -12.67
N ARG A 52 -20.67 3.86 -13.62
CA ARG A 52 -21.68 3.36 -14.56
C ARG A 52 -20.99 2.92 -15.85
N GLY A 53 -21.06 1.62 -16.14
CA GLY A 53 -20.50 1.02 -17.37
C GLY A 53 -21.26 -0.25 -17.73
N SER A 54 -21.14 -0.71 -18.98
CA SER A 54 -21.87 -1.88 -19.52
C SER A 54 -21.60 -3.22 -18.81
N ARG A 55 -20.58 -3.25 -17.94
CA ARG A 55 -20.18 -4.40 -17.10
C ARG A 55 -20.08 -4.06 -15.61
N MET A 56 -20.58 -2.89 -15.17
CA MET A 56 -20.41 -2.40 -13.80
C MET A 56 -21.74 -2.25 -13.05
N SER A 57 -21.72 -2.82 -11.84
CA SER A 57 -22.61 -2.67 -10.68
C SER A 57 -24.02 -2.19 -10.97
N THR A 58 -24.93 -3.15 -11.10
CA THR A 58 -26.38 -2.92 -11.07
C THR A 58 -26.81 -2.40 -9.70
N ILE A 59 -28.04 -1.88 -9.60
CA ILE A 59 -28.64 -1.52 -8.31
C ILE A 59 -28.63 -2.70 -7.33
N GLU A 60 -28.76 -3.93 -7.85
CA GLU A 60 -28.72 -5.15 -7.06
C GLU A 60 -27.33 -5.34 -6.42
N ASP A 61 -26.25 -5.11 -7.17
CA ASP A 61 -24.89 -5.19 -6.66
C ASP A 61 -24.61 -4.18 -5.53
N PHE A 62 -25.23 -2.99 -5.60
CA PHE A 62 -25.16 -2.00 -4.51
C PHE A 62 -25.96 -2.44 -3.28
N SER A 63 -27.14 -3.03 -3.45
CA SER A 63 -27.95 -3.53 -2.35
C SER A 63 -27.28 -4.65 -1.54
N ILE A 64 -26.45 -5.47 -2.19
CA ILE A 64 -25.68 -6.54 -1.55
C ILE A 64 -24.49 -5.97 -0.74
N ALA A 65 -23.88 -4.89 -1.23
CA ALA A 65 -22.73 -4.27 -0.61
C ALA A 65 -23.09 -3.26 0.50
N GLU A 66 -24.33 -2.78 0.53
CA GLU A 66 -24.81 -1.85 1.54
C GLU A 66 -25.01 -2.58 2.87
N TRP A 67 -24.31 -2.12 3.90
CA TRP A 67 -24.46 -2.69 5.24
C TRP A 67 -25.73 -2.14 5.88
N TRP A 68 -26.68 -3.03 6.17
CA TRP A 68 -27.93 -2.75 6.88
C TRP A 68 -27.87 -3.38 8.28
N PRO A 69 -27.09 -2.81 9.21
CA PRO A 69 -27.01 -3.37 10.55
C PRO A 69 -28.39 -3.32 11.22
N THR A 70 -28.75 -4.42 11.86
CA THR A 70 -29.94 -4.48 12.70
C THR A 70 -29.72 -3.70 14.00
N ASP A 71 -30.79 -3.26 14.65
CA ASP A 71 -30.70 -2.55 15.95
C ASP A 71 -29.90 -3.34 16.99
N GLY A 72 -29.89 -4.68 16.93
CA GLY A 72 -29.06 -5.52 17.81
C GLY A 72 -27.55 -5.41 17.53
N GLU A 73 -27.17 -5.31 16.26
CA GLU A 73 -25.77 -5.18 15.83
C GLU A 73 -25.22 -3.77 16.07
N LEU A 74 -26.07 -2.74 16.00
CA LEU A 74 -25.71 -1.37 16.36
C LEU A 74 -25.54 -1.20 17.88
N ASN A 75 -26.32 -1.95 18.67
CA ASN A 75 -26.33 -1.85 20.14
C ASN A 75 -25.42 -2.86 20.86
N GLY A 76 -24.70 -3.70 20.11
CA GLY A 76 -23.62 -4.55 20.63
C GLY A 76 -24.04 -5.63 21.63
N ALA A 77 -25.14 -6.34 21.36
CA ALA A 77 -25.61 -7.46 22.19
C ALA A 77 -24.71 -8.71 22.10
#